data_AF-A0A3C0WYB0-F1
#
_entry.id   AF-A0A3C0WYB0-F1
#
_cell.length_a   1.000
_cell.length_b   1.000
_cell.length_c   1.000
_cell.angle_alpha   90.00
_cell.angle_beta   90.00
_cell.angle_gamma   90.00
#
_symmetry.space_group_name_H-M   'P 1'
#
loop_
_entity.id
_entity.type
_entity.pdbx_description
1 polymer ?
#
loop_
_entity_poly.entity_id
_entity_poly.type
_entity_poly.pdbx_seq_one_letter_code
_entity_poly.pdbx_strand_id
1 'polypeptide(L)'
;MIRDACAFFSEAFGTDSASLAKQIWPYQALFGLVAIVGFVLFVMSVSVLFTRTQFFADVSLLNDTDEDYMVFPLKIAKYDLSGKIWFWLAAAGAFVFSACTYMRLAGFGYSSFGVISQKETFALSSWLFICSFYLLVVFYLWFRFYSSGKEFNLVRMGVIVPKVVIGKTILLSVVVALISFAIVFLAKFFFSSDFRFFMVAIKGFSIDRLIRSVWPYMPLMIVFFISQSIFQNTVMYNSLLGKFNGFFTAVFAALPATVLTLVQHLGFISNGSPVFFNSLIPYNEFVNWLIPVQFAFLGLSFISRYVFTRTKNNYLPGLINAFIFTLVIASNTKMF
;
A
#
# COMPACT_ATOMS: atom_id res chain seq x y z
N MET A 1 -36.01 -10.12 -14.67
CA MET A 1 -34.86 -10.14 -13.74
C MET A 1 -33.95 -11.26 -14.20
N ILE A 2 -32.91 -10.94 -14.96
CA ILE A 2 -31.98 -11.96 -15.46
C ILE A 2 -31.19 -12.45 -14.24
N ARG A 3 -31.51 -13.66 -13.79
CA ARG A 3 -30.96 -14.25 -12.56
C ARG A 3 -29.49 -14.67 -12.70
N ASP A 4 -28.93 -14.61 -13.90
CA ASP A 4 -27.58 -15.08 -14.19
C ASP A 4 -26.89 -14.15 -15.19
N ALA A 5 -25.83 -13.46 -14.75
CA ALA A 5 -25.10 -12.52 -15.61
C ALA A 5 -24.61 -13.20 -16.89
N CYS A 6 -24.26 -14.48 -16.82
CA CYS A 6 -23.84 -15.26 -17.98
C CYS A 6 -24.96 -15.46 -19.01
N ALA A 7 -26.20 -15.66 -18.55
CA ALA A 7 -27.36 -15.76 -19.44
C ALA A 7 -27.64 -14.41 -20.13
N PHE A 8 -27.52 -13.30 -19.39
CA PHE A 8 -27.62 -11.95 -19.98
C PHE A 8 -26.58 -11.74 -21.08
N PHE A 9 -25.30 -12.05 -20.82
CA PHE A 9 -24.25 -11.87 -21.83
C PHE A 9 -24.42 -12.84 -23.02
N SER A 10 -24.86 -14.07 -22.79
CA SER A 10 -25.13 -15.04 -23.87
C SER A 10 -26.28 -14.58 -24.76
N GLU A 11 -27.34 -14.04 -24.17
CA GLU A 11 -28.52 -13.53 -24.88
C GLU A 11 -28.24 -12.19 -25.57
N ALA A 12 -27.53 -11.28 -24.91
CA ALA A 12 -27.21 -9.96 -25.45
C ALA A 12 -26.15 -9.98 -26.56
N PHE A 13 -25.20 -10.93 -26.51
CA PHE A 13 -24.06 -11.00 -27.44
C PHE A 13 -24.02 -12.28 -28.29
N GLY A 14 -25.01 -13.17 -28.16
CA GLY A 14 -25.12 -14.39 -28.97
C GLY A 14 -24.01 -15.41 -28.71
N THR A 15 -23.46 -15.46 -27.49
CA THR A 15 -22.36 -16.37 -27.16
C THR A 15 -22.85 -17.76 -26.75
N ASP A 16 -22.15 -18.78 -27.23
CA ASP A 16 -22.53 -20.19 -27.10
C ASP A 16 -22.36 -20.71 -25.67
N SER A 17 -23.41 -21.30 -25.08
CA SER A 17 -23.44 -21.71 -23.67
C SER A 17 -22.52 -22.89 -23.34
N ALA A 18 -22.03 -23.62 -24.36
CA ALA A 18 -21.02 -24.67 -24.21
C ALA A 18 -19.64 -24.14 -23.78
N SER A 19 -19.35 -22.84 -24.04
CA SER A 19 -18.12 -22.19 -23.58
C SER A 19 -18.08 -21.96 -22.05
N LEU A 20 -19.23 -22.00 -21.38
CA LEU A 20 -19.38 -21.75 -19.94
C LEU A 20 -18.77 -22.86 -19.07
N ALA A 21 -18.72 -24.10 -19.56
CA ALA A 21 -18.17 -25.24 -18.83
C ALA A 21 -16.63 -25.32 -18.86
N LYS A 22 -15.96 -24.52 -19.70
CA LYS A 22 -14.49 -24.54 -19.91
C LYS A 22 -13.84 -23.22 -19.49
N GLN A 23 -14.25 -22.65 -18.37
CA GLN A 23 -13.69 -21.39 -17.87
C GLN A 23 -12.30 -21.59 -17.24
N ILE A 24 -11.27 -21.00 -17.85
CA ILE A 24 -9.88 -21.04 -17.35
C ILE A 24 -9.55 -19.93 -16.35
N TRP A 25 -10.41 -18.92 -16.23
CA TRP A 25 -10.14 -17.73 -15.40
C TRP A 25 -9.89 -18.04 -13.92
N PRO A 26 -10.50 -19.06 -13.25
CA PRO A 26 -10.20 -19.33 -11.85
C PRO A 26 -8.74 -19.77 -11.66
N TYR A 27 -8.20 -20.56 -12.59
CA TYR A 27 -6.80 -20.97 -12.58
C TYR A 27 -5.89 -19.76 -12.84
N GLN A 28 -6.24 -18.90 -13.81
CA GLN A 28 -5.50 -17.66 -14.07
C GLN A 28 -5.46 -16.75 -12.84
N ALA A 29 -6.59 -16.59 -12.14
CA ALA A 29 -6.68 -15.82 -10.92
C ALA A 29 -5.84 -16.44 -9.78
N LEU A 30 -5.90 -17.76 -9.60
CA LEU A 30 -5.10 -18.46 -8.59
C LEU A 30 -3.59 -18.30 -8.83
N PHE A 31 -3.11 -18.59 -10.04
CA PHE A 31 -1.68 -18.45 -10.35
C PHE A 31 -1.22 -16.99 -10.36
N GLY A 32 -2.09 -16.07 -10.75
CA GLY A 32 -1.82 -14.64 -10.64
C GLY A 32 -1.72 -14.16 -9.19
N LEU A 33 -2.53 -14.71 -8.26
CA LEU A 33 -2.37 -14.48 -6.83
C LEU A 33 -1.05 -15.04 -6.30
N VAL A 34 -0.69 -16.27 -6.69
CA VAL A 34 0.61 -16.87 -6.34
C VAL A 34 1.76 -15.99 -6.83
N ALA A 35 1.67 -15.44 -8.04
CA ALA A 35 2.68 -14.54 -8.58
C ALA A 35 2.79 -13.22 -7.78
N ILE A 36 1.66 -12.64 -7.36
CA ILE A 36 1.66 -11.44 -6.51
C ILE A 36 2.26 -11.73 -5.12
N VAL A 37 1.91 -12.85 -4.50
CA VAL A 37 2.50 -13.29 -3.22
C VAL A 37 4.00 -13.52 -3.39
N GLY A 38 4.42 -14.20 -4.46
CA GLY A 38 5.82 -14.41 -4.81
C GLY A 38 6.57 -13.10 -5.01
N PHE A 39 5.97 -12.12 -5.69
CA PHE A 39 6.52 -10.78 -5.87
C PHE A 39 6.73 -10.07 -4.52
N VAL A 40 5.75 -10.11 -3.61
CA VAL A 40 5.87 -9.53 -2.27
C VAL A 40 7.00 -10.19 -1.47
N LEU A 41 7.08 -11.53 -1.48
CA LEU A 41 8.15 -12.29 -0.82
C LEU A 41 9.53 -11.98 -1.40
N PHE A 42 9.60 -11.84 -2.72
CA PHE A 42 10.82 -11.47 -3.42
C PHE A 42 11.31 -10.07 -3.01
N VAL A 43 10.43 -9.07 -3.03
CA VAL A 43 10.75 -7.69 -2.60
C VAL A 43 11.29 -7.70 -1.17
N MET A 44 10.61 -8.38 -0.23
CA MET A 44 11.04 -8.49 1.16
C MET A 44 12.44 -9.12 1.29
N SER A 45 12.66 -10.23 0.59
CA SER A 45 13.92 -10.99 0.66
C SER A 45 15.08 -10.21 0.08
N VAL A 46 14.89 -9.62 -1.10
CA VAL A 46 15.92 -8.83 -1.79
C VAL A 46 16.29 -7.58 -1.00
N SER A 47 15.30 -6.89 -0.44
CA SER A 47 15.54 -5.70 0.39
C SER A 47 16.50 -5.97 1.55
N VAL A 48 16.29 -7.08 2.26
CA VAL A 48 17.12 -7.48 3.40
C VAL A 48 18.44 -8.15 2.95
N LEU A 49 18.45 -8.85 1.83
CA LEU A 49 19.67 -9.45 1.30
C LEU A 49 20.70 -8.39 0.93
N PHE A 50 20.28 -7.32 0.26
CA PHE A 50 21.19 -6.26 -0.15
C PHE A 50 21.77 -5.50 1.04
N THR A 51 21.06 -5.35 2.17
CA THR A 51 21.63 -4.73 3.38
C THR A 51 22.75 -5.57 4.01
N ARG A 52 23.00 -6.80 3.53
CA ARG A 52 24.14 -7.63 3.97
C ARG A 52 25.37 -7.47 3.07
N THR A 53 25.26 -6.73 1.98
CA THR A 53 26.39 -6.44 1.09
C THR A 53 27.25 -5.32 1.69
N GLN A 54 28.56 -5.33 1.40
CA GLN A 54 29.50 -4.32 1.93
C GLN A 54 29.07 -2.89 1.63
N PHE A 55 28.52 -2.63 0.44
CA PHE A 55 28.13 -1.28 0.04
C PHE A 55 26.90 -0.75 0.80
N PHE A 56 25.90 -1.61 1.03
CA PHE A 56 24.62 -1.24 1.67
C PHE A 56 24.52 -1.65 3.15
N ALA A 57 25.58 -2.17 3.75
CA ALA A 57 25.61 -2.60 5.16
C ALA A 57 25.04 -1.54 6.12
N ASP A 58 25.49 -0.29 5.97
CA ASP A 58 25.08 0.84 6.81
C ASP A 58 23.59 1.23 6.69
N VAL A 59 22.87 0.69 5.70
CA VAL A 59 21.41 0.92 5.56
C VAL A 59 20.64 0.19 6.65
N SER A 60 21.17 -0.95 7.12
CA SER A 60 20.71 -1.61 8.33
C SER A 60 21.26 -0.87 9.54
N LEU A 61 20.36 -0.37 10.38
CA LEU A 61 20.66 0.30 11.64
C LEU A 61 20.63 -0.67 12.84
N LEU A 62 20.57 -1.97 12.57
CA LEU A 62 20.84 -3.01 13.56
C LEU A 62 22.34 -3.09 13.75
N ASN A 63 22.79 -3.00 15.00
CA ASN A 63 24.21 -3.19 15.34
C ASN A 63 24.46 -4.67 15.64
N ASP A 64 25.66 -5.18 15.33
CA ASP A 64 26.07 -6.56 15.66
C ASP A 64 26.06 -6.86 17.18
N THR A 65 25.94 -5.83 18.02
CA THR A 65 25.81 -5.91 19.48
C THR A 65 24.36 -5.95 19.98
N ASP A 66 23.37 -5.68 19.12
CA ASP A 66 21.98 -5.93 19.48
C ASP A 66 21.83 -7.46 19.57
N GLU A 67 21.65 -8.03 20.77
CA GLU A 67 21.50 -9.49 21.00
C GLU A 67 20.43 -10.14 20.11
N ASP A 68 19.55 -9.30 19.58
CA ASP A 68 18.47 -9.64 18.68
C ASP A 68 18.75 -9.11 17.26
N TYR A 69 18.94 -10.03 16.31
CA TYR A 69 19.03 -9.77 14.85
C TYR A 69 17.74 -9.17 14.24
N MET A 70 16.82 -8.68 15.06
CA MET A 70 15.57 -8.06 14.66
C MET A 70 15.01 -7.10 15.71
N VAL A 71 14.27 -6.09 15.26
CA VAL A 71 13.51 -5.20 16.15
C VAL A 71 12.31 -5.96 16.70
N PHE A 72 12.18 -5.99 18.03
CA PHE A 72 11.01 -6.56 18.71
C PHE A 72 9.90 -5.53 18.90
N PRO A 73 8.63 -5.99 18.95
CA PRO A 73 7.50 -5.09 19.20
C PRO A 73 7.67 -4.41 20.55
N LEU A 74 7.21 -3.17 20.65
CA LEU A 74 7.15 -2.49 21.92
C LEU A 74 6.32 -3.31 22.92
N LYS A 75 6.94 -3.73 24.02
CA LYS A 75 6.27 -4.39 25.14
C LYS A 75 5.32 -3.41 25.82
N ILE A 76 4.03 -3.58 25.59
CA ILE A 76 2.97 -2.93 26.37
C ILE A 76 2.69 -3.84 27.57
N ALA A 77 2.95 -3.33 28.78
CA ALA A 77 2.68 -4.06 30.00
C ALA A 77 1.18 -4.44 30.06
N LYS A 78 0.86 -5.58 30.67
CA LYS A 78 -0.51 -6.11 30.76
C LYS A 78 -1.52 -5.06 31.27
N TYR A 79 -1.08 -4.19 32.17
CA TYR A 79 -1.85 -3.13 32.83
C TYR A 79 -1.61 -1.71 32.27
N ASP A 80 -0.83 -1.54 31.19
CA ASP A 80 -0.63 -0.23 30.56
C ASP A 80 -1.84 0.15 29.69
N LEU A 81 -2.87 0.69 30.35
CA LEU A 81 -4.11 1.13 29.72
C LEU A 81 -3.85 2.24 28.70
N SER A 82 -2.91 3.15 28.99
CA SER A 82 -2.54 4.26 28.10
C SER A 82 -2.04 3.72 26.76
N GLY A 83 -1.17 2.70 26.76
CA GLY A 83 -0.67 2.08 25.53
C GLY A 83 -1.78 1.43 24.68
N LYS A 84 -2.76 0.80 25.33
CA LYS A 84 -3.93 0.22 24.64
C LYS A 84 -4.81 1.30 24.01
N ILE A 85 -5.06 2.38 24.74
CA ILE A 85 -5.85 3.52 24.26
C ILE A 85 -5.17 4.14 23.04
N TRP A 86 -3.86 4.42 23.12
CA TRP A 86 -3.11 4.97 21.99
C TRP A 86 -3.16 4.10 20.75
N PHE A 87 -3.01 2.79 20.90
CA PHE A 87 -3.09 1.86 19.78
C PHE A 87 -4.45 1.95 19.07
N TRP A 88 -5.56 1.84 19.82
CA TRP A 88 -6.89 1.85 19.22
C TRP A 88 -7.32 3.21 18.70
N LEU A 89 -7.02 4.29 19.42
CA LEU A 89 -7.32 5.66 18.96
C LEU A 89 -6.52 6.03 17.72
N ALA A 90 -5.24 5.65 17.65
CA ALA A 90 -4.43 5.88 16.46
C ALA A 90 -4.96 5.10 15.25
N ALA A 91 -5.33 3.82 15.44
CA ALA A 91 -5.89 2.98 14.38
C ALA A 91 -7.26 3.49 13.89
N ALA A 92 -8.19 3.74 14.82
CA ALA A 92 -9.53 4.25 14.50
C ALA A 92 -9.48 5.66 13.91
N GLY A 93 -8.64 6.53 14.47
CA GLY A 93 -8.45 7.89 13.99
C GLY A 93 -7.91 7.93 12.56
N ALA A 94 -6.89 7.13 12.26
CA ALA A 94 -6.36 7.01 10.90
C ALA A 94 -7.42 6.48 9.92
N PHE A 95 -8.21 5.48 10.33
CA PHE A 95 -9.32 4.96 9.53
C PHE A 95 -10.37 6.04 9.23
N VAL A 96 -10.89 6.70 10.26
CA VAL A 96 -11.95 7.72 10.13
C VAL A 96 -11.47 8.90 9.30
N PHE A 97 -10.28 9.43 9.59
CA PHE A 97 -9.71 10.55 8.84
C PHE A 97 -9.55 10.21 7.36
N SER A 98 -8.98 9.03 7.06
CA SER A 98 -8.77 8.56 5.69
C SER A 98 -10.08 8.38 4.94
N ALA A 99 -11.09 7.73 5.55
CA ALA A 99 -12.40 7.52 4.94
C ALA A 99 -13.15 8.84 4.69
N CYS A 100 -13.12 9.78 5.64
CA CYS A 100 -13.83 11.07 5.53
C CYS A 100 -13.19 12.06 4.56
N THR A 101 -11.89 11.92 4.27
CA THR A 101 -11.16 12.83 3.37
C THR A 101 -11.14 12.36 1.92
N TYR A 102 -11.36 11.07 1.66
CA TYR A 102 -11.24 10.48 0.32
C TYR A 102 -12.09 11.20 -0.73
N MET A 103 -13.40 11.35 -0.48
CA MET A 103 -14.33 11.91 -1.45
C MET A 103 -13.97 13.34 -1.84
N ARG A 104 -13.54 14.16 -0.88
CA ARG A 104 -13.10 15.53 -1.16
C ARG A 104 -11.88 15.56 -2.08
N LEU A 105 -10.92 14.65 -1.86
CA LEU A 105 -9.71 14.63 -2.67
C LEU A 105 -9.89 13.94 -4.02
N ALA A 106 -10.84 13.01 -4.13
CA ALA A 106 -11.32 12.52 -5.42
C ALA A 106 -11.88 13.66 -6.28
N GLY A 107 -12.70 14.53 -5.68
CA GLY A 107 -13.23 15.73 -6.34
C GLY A 107 -12.12 16.70 -6.77
N PHE A 108 -11.15 16.96 -5.89
CA PHE A 108 -9.98 17.78 -6.21
C PHE A 108 -9.16 17.21 -7.39
N GLY A 109 -8.87 15.91 -7.37
CA GLY A 109 -8.13 15.26 -8.45
C GLY A 109 -8.87 15.27 -9.78
N TYR A 110 -10.20 15.12 -9.76
CA TYR A 110 -11.04 15.26 -10.94
C TYR A 110 -10.99 16.68 -11.54
N SER A 111 -11.08 17.71 -10.68
CA SER A 111 -11.04 19.12 -11.09
C SER A 111 -9.69 19.59 -11.62
N SER A 112 -8.62 18.80 -11.46
CA SER A 112 -7.29 19.09 -11.98
C SER A 112 -7.14 18.76 -13.48
N PHE A 113 -8.26 18.72 -14.21
CA PHE A 113 -8.34 18.38 -15.62
C PHE A 113 -7.60 19.39 -16.50
N GLY A 114 -6.91 18.88 -17.54
CA GLY A 114 -6.13 19.69 -18.48
C GLY A 114 -4.67 19.91 -18.08
N VAL A 115 -4.32 19.74 -16.79
CA VAL A 115 -2.95 19.87 -16.29
C VAL A 115 -2.30 18.51 -16.01
N ILE A 116 -3.09 17.52 -15.58
CA ILE A 116 -2.61 16.19 -15.16
C ILE A 116 -3.21 15.09 -16.04
N SER A 117 -2.35 14.19 -16.55
CA SER A 117 -2.75 13.13 -17.51
C SER A 117 -3.49 11.94 -16.88
N GLN A 118 -3.36 11.68 -15.57
CA GLN A 118 -4.01 10.55 -14.89
C GLN A 118 -4.72 11.02 -13.60
N LYS A 119 -6.00 11.34 -13.72
CA LYS A 119 -6.80 11.96 -12.65
C LYS A 119 -6.95 11.06 -11.42
N GLU A 120 -7.18 9.78 -11.65
CA GLU A 120 -7.43 8.78 -10.61
C GLU A 120 -6.16 8.52 -9.81
N THR A 121 -5.01 8.46 -10.50
CA THR A 121 -3.70 8.35 -9.84
C THR A 121 -3.40 9.62 -9.05
N PHE A 122 -3.70 10.80 -9.59
CA PHE A 122 -3.50 12.06 -8.88
C PHE A 122 -4.37 12.18 -7.63
N ALA A 123 -5.68 11.94 -7.75
CA ALA A 123 -6.61 11.93 -6.63
C ALA A 123 -6.15 11.00 -5.51
N LEU A 124 -5.74 9.77 -5.86
CA LEU A 124 -5.21 8.80 -4.91
C LEU A 124 -3.92 9.31 -4.26
N SER A 125 -2.99 9.84 -5.04
CA SER A 125 -1.73 10.41 -4.55
C SER A 125 -1.96 11.55 -3.57
N SER A 126 -2.86 12.48 -3.90
CA SER A 126 -3.23 13.60 -3.05
C SER A 126 -3.90 13.12 -1.76
N TRP A 127 -4.78 12.11 -1.84
CA TRP A 127 -5.44 11.55 -0.65
C TRP A 127 -4.44 10.95 0.32
N LEU A 128 -3.52 10.14 -0.19
CA LEU A 128 -2.47 9.54 0.59
C LEU A 128 -1.51 10.60 1.16
N PHE A 129 -1.17 11.62 0.38
CA PHE A 129 -0.38 12.76 0.84
C PHE A 129 -1.04 13.49 2.02
N ILE A 130 -2.35 13.76 1.97
CA ILE A 130 -3.05 14.38 3.11
C ILE A 130 -3.14 13.44 4.31
N CYS A 131 -3.36 12.14 4.09
CA CYS A 131 -3.30 11.14 5.16
C CYS A 131 -1.93 11.11 5.85
N SER A 132 -0.84 11.36 5.11
CA SER A 132 0.52 11.37 5.67
C SER A 132 0.71 12.40 6.78
N PHE A 133 0.17 13.61 6.63
CA PHE A 133 0.23 14.65 7.65
C PHE A 133 -0.52 14.22 8.90
N TYR A 134 -1.69 13.60 8.74
CA TYR A 134 -2.44 13.06 9.87
C TYR A 134 -1.61 12.00 10.62
N LEU A 135 -1.00 11.05 9.91
CA LEU A 135 -0.16 10.02 10.51
C LEU A 135 1.04 10.62 11.27
N LEU A 136 1.69 11.65 10.71
CA LEU A 136 2.80 12.34 11.38
C LEU A 136 2.35 13.12 12.62
N VAL A 137 1.17 13.76 12.58
CA VAL A 137 0.58 14.42 13.76
C VAL A 137 0.28 13.39 14.85
N VAL A 138 -0.36 12.26 14.52
CA VAL A 138 -0.62 11.21 15.52
C VAL A 138 0.68 10.63 16.08
N PHE A 139 1.68 10.38 15.23
CA PHE A 139 3.00 9.96 15.67
C PHE A 139 3.62 10.96 16.65
N TYR A 140 3.59 12.26 16.33
CA TYR A 140 4.11 13.31 17.19
C TYR A 140 3.39 13.37 18.54
N LEU A 141 2.05 13.33 18.54
CA LEU A 141 1.24 13.33 19.76
C LEU A 141 1.53 12.09 20.62
N TRP A 142 1.59 10.92 20.00
CA TRP A 142 1.96 9.68 20.67
C TRP A 142 3.36 9.77 21.29
N PHE A 143 4.34 10.30 20.53
CA PHE A 143 5.71 10.46 21.01
C PHE A 143 5.76 11.42 22.22
N ARG A 144 5.06 12.56 22.14
CA ARG A 144 5.08 13.60 23.16
C ARG A 144 4.33 13.25 24.45
N PHE A 145 3.24 12.48 24.35
CA PHE A 145 2.33 12.25 25.49
C PHE A 145 2.37 10.84 26.05
N TYR A 146 2.79 9.84 25.26
CA TYR A 146 2.91 8.46 25.72
C TYR A 146 4.34 7.99 25.85
N SER A 147 5.19 8.36 24.89
CA SER A 147 6.57 7.89 24.86
C SER A 147 7.49 8.72 25.77
N SER A 148 7.16 9.99 26.03
CA SER A 148 7.95 10.87 26.90
C SER A 148 7.93 10.38 28.35
N GLY A 149 9.06 9.87 28.84
CA GLY A 149 9.21 9.30 30.19
C GLY A 149 9.41 7.78 30.24
N LYS A 150 9.21 7.09 29.11
CA LYS A 150 9.69 5.71 28.87
C LYS A 150 10.94 5.83 27.98
N GLU A 151 11.91 4.92 28.02
CA GLU A 151 13.25 5.01 27.37
C GLU A 151 13.24 5.03 25.82
N PHE A 152 12.31 5.76 25.22
CA PHE A 152 12.11 5.90 23.79
C PHE A 152 13.00 6.97 23.22
N ASN A 153 13.72 6.61 22.16
CA ASN A 153 14.61 7.49 21.44
C ASN A 153 14.30 7.37 19.93
N LEU A 154 14.13 8.51 19.25
CA LEU A 154 13.83 8.58 17.82
C LEU A 154 14.89 7.90 16.94
N VAL A 155 16.15 7.91 17.36
CA VAL A 155 17.25 7.17 16.72
C VAL A 155 17.05 5.67 16.91
N ARG A 156 16.73 5.22 18.14
CA ARG A 156 16.45 3.79 18.41
C ARG A 156 15.21 3.27 17.69
N MET A 157 14.26 4.15 17.39
CA MET A 157 13.05 3.83 16.60
C MET A 157 13.29 3.82 15.08
N GLY A 158 14.50 4.19 14.61
CA GLY A 158 14.77 4.27 13.17
C GLY A 158 14.09 5.44 12.47
N VAL A 159 13.70 6.48 13.22
CA VAL A 159 13.06 7.71 12.70
C VAL A 159 14.11 8.75 12.37
N ILE A 160 15.15 8.89 13.20
CA ILE A 160 16.31 9.74 12.88
C ILE A 160 17.42 8.85 12.34
N VAL A 161 17.84 9.12 11.11
CA VAL A 161 18.86 8.34 10.38
C VAL A 161 19.97 9.28 9.90
N PRO A 162 21.25 8.87 9.94
CA PRO A 162 22.35 9.69 9.43
C PRO A 162 22.17 10.05 7.94
N LYS A 163 22.50 11.27 7.55
CA LYS A 163 22.30 11.77 6.16
C LYS A 163 22.97 10.89 5.10
N VAL A 164 24.17 10.37 5.39
CA VAL A 164 24.90 9.46 4.49
C VAL A 164 24.11 8.17 4.25
N VAL A 165 23.47 7.64 5.29
CA VAL A 165 22.63 6.44 5.20
C VAL A 165 21.34 6.70 4.41
N ILE A 166 20.77 7.92 4.47
CA ILE A 166 19.60 8.29 3.67
C ILE A 166 19.88 8.14 2.18
N GLY A 167 21.04 8.62 1.69
CA GLY A 167 21.42 8.47 0.28
C GLY A 167 21.51 7.00 -0.16
N LYS A 168 22.18 6.16 0.62
CA LYS A 168 22.25 4.71 0.38
C LYS A 168 20.87 4.05 0.47
N THR A 169 20.00 4.51 1.36
CA THR A 169 18.63 4.01 1.53
C THR A 169 17.78 4.30 0.29
N ILE A 170 17.87 5.51 -0.27
CA ILE A 170 17.20 5.89 -1.52
C ILE A 170 17.70 5.02 -2.66
N LEU A 171 19.02 4.93 -2.83
CA LEU A 171 19.64 4.14 -3.88
C LEU A 171 19.22 2.66 -3.78
N LEU A 172 19.27 2.07 -2.59
CA LEU A 172 18.84 0.69 -2.37
C LEU A 172 17.36 0.49 -2.72
N SER A 173 16.50 1.42 -2.31
CA SER A 173 15.07 1.34 -2.60
C SER A 173 14.78 1.36 -4.10
N VAL A 174 15.53 2.16 -4.87
CA VAL A 174 15.46 2.17 -6.33
C VAL A 174 15.95 0.85 -6.92
N VAL A 175 17.09 0.32 -6.45
CA VAL A 175 17.63 -0.98 -6.89
C VAL A 175 16.63 -2.11 -6.64
N VAL A 176 16.02 -2.16 -5.46
CA VAL A 176 14.99 -3.15 -5.11
C VAL A 176 13.81 -3.05 -6.07
N ALA A 177 13.30 -1.83 -6.33
CA ALA A 177 12.19 -1.63 -7.25
C ALA A 177 12.55 -2.08 -8.69
N LEU A 178 13.73 -1.71 -9.18
CA LEU A 178 14.21 -2.08 -10.51
C LEU A 178 14.33 -3.60 -10.66
N ILE A 179 14.98 -4.29 -9.72
CA ILE A 179 15.15 -5.75 -9.76
C ILE A 179 13.78 -6.45 -9.67
N SER A 180 12.88 -5.94 -8.82
CA SER A 180 11.53 -6.51 -8.68
C SER A 180 10.73 -6.39 -9.98
N PHE A 181 10.77 -5.22 -10.64
CA PHE A 181 10.11 -5.06 -11.95
C PHE A 181 10.83 -5.81 -13.07
N ALA A 182 12.15 -6.00 -13.01
CA ALA A 182 12.87 -6.82 -13.98
C ALA A 182 12.28 -8.24 -14.04
N ILE A 183 11.91 -8.85 -12.91
CA ILE A 183 11.22 -10.14 -12.89
C ILE A 183 9.86 -10.08 -13.60
N VAL A 184 9.11 -9.01 -13.40
CA VAL A 184 7.80 -8.82 -14.08
C VAL A 184 8.00 -8.69 -15.60
N PHE A 185 9.02 -7.95 -16.04
CA PHE A 185 9.37 -7.83 -17.45
C PHE A 185 9.86 -9.15 -18.05
N LEU A 186 10.67 -9.92 -17.31
CA LEU A 186 11.12 -11.25 -17.75
C LEU A 186 9.94 -12.23 -17.85
N ALA A 187 9.01 -12.21 -16.89
CA ALA A 187 7.81 -13.03 -16.95
C ALA A 187 6.93 -12.69 -18.17
N LYS A 188 6.80 -11.41 -18.48
CA LYS A 188 6.10 -10.94 -19.68
C LYS A 188 6.84 -11.34 -20.96
N PHE A 189 8.17 -11.26 -20.97
CA PHE A 189 8.99 -11.59 -22.15
C PHE A 189 8.99 -13.10 -22.47
N PHE A 190 9.22 -13.96 -21.48
CA PHE A 190 9.32 -15.40 -21.69
C PHE A 190 7.99 -16.13 -21.71
N PHE A 191 6.99 -15.65 -20.96
CA PHE A 191 5.73 -16.38 -20.75
C PHE A 191 4.48 -15.60 -21.19
N SER A 192 4.64 -14.38 -21.72
CA SER A 192 3.52 -13.48 -22.05
C SER A 192 2.55 -13.30 -20.86
N SER A 193 3.08 -13.37 -19.63
CA SER A 193 2.28 -13.36 -18.41
C SER A 193 2.52 -12.09 -17.60
N ASP A 194 1.44 -11.55 -17.04
CA ASP A 194 1.46 -10.49 -16.02
C ASP A 194 1.06 -11.06 -14.64
N PHE A 195 1.38 -10.36 -13.55
CA PHE A 195 0.98 -10.80 -12.21
C PHE A 195 -0.34 -10.12 -11.85
N ARG A 196 -1.47 -10.83 -11.96
CA ARG A 196 -2.81 -10.22 -11.80
C ARG A 196 -3.72 -11.04 -10.90
N PHE A 197 -4.38 -10.35 -9.97
CA PHE A 197 -5.47 -10.91 -9.19
C PHE A 197 -6.62 -9.92 -9.14
N PHE A 198 -7.76 -10.31 -9.73
CA PHE A 198 -8.90 -9.43 -9.96
C PHE A 198 -8.47 -8.10 -10.62
N MET A 199 -8.57 -6.98 -9.89
CA MET A 199 -8.24 -5.64 -10.39
C MET A 199 -6.78 -5.22 -10.10
N VAL A 200 -6.05 -5.95 -9.26
CA VAL A 200 -4.63 -5.67 -9.01
C VAL A 200 -3.80 -6.32 -10.10
N ALA A 201 -2.97 -5.53 -10.78
CA ALA A 201 -2.04 -6.06 -11.77
C ALA A 201 -0.65 -5.43 -11.64
N ILE A 202 0.37 -6.25 -11.43
CA ILE A 202 1.77 -5.86 -11.56
C ILE A 202 2.19 -6.32 -12.95
N LYS A 203 2.35 -5.37 -13.87
CA LYS A 203 2.55 -5.64 -15.29
C LYS A 203 3.68 -4.78 -15.85
N GLY A 204 4.30 -5.27 -16.93
CA GLY A 204 5.29 -4.49 -17.67
C GLY A 204 4.65 -3.23 -18.27
N PHE A 205 5.37 -2.12 -18.20
CA PHE A 205 4.94 -0.81 -18.67
C PHE A 205 5.96 -0.21 -19.64
N SER A 206 5.50 0.75 -20.45
CA SER A 206 6.33 1.50 -21.39
C SER A 206 7.02 2.69 -20.71
N ILE A 207 8.09 3.21 -21.32
CA ILE A 207 8.90 4.28 -20.74
C ILE A 207 8.11 5.60 -20.56
N ASP A 208 7.12 5.86 -21.42
CA ASP A 208 6.25 7.03 -21.31
C ASP A 208 5.36 6.97 -20.06
N ARG A 209 4.97 5.76 -19.61
CA ARG A 209 4.27 5.56 -18.34
C ARG A 209 5.21 5.73 -17.16
N LEU A 210 6.45 5.28 -17.27
CA LEU A 210 7.46 5.46 -16.22
C LEU A 210 7.68 6.95 -15.93
N ILE A 211 7.92 7.77 -16.96
CA ILE A 211 8.16 9.21 -16.81
C ILE A 211 6.96 9.90 -16.15
N ARG A 212 5.75 9.60 -16.60
CA ARG A 212 4.51 10.13 -16.01
C ARG A 212 4.25 9.63 -14.59
N SER A 213 4.73 8.45 -14.23
CA SER A 213 4.64 7.92 -12.87
C SER A 213 5.49 8.73 -11.89
N VAL A 214 6.66 9.22 -12.35
CA VAL A 214 7.60 9.98 -11.52
C VAL A 214 7.04 11.35 -11.14
N TRP A 215 6.35 12.05 -12.04
CA TRP A 215 5.80 13.37 -11.74
C TRP A 215 4.34 13.52 -12.19
N PRO A 216 3.41 13.98 -11.33
CA PRO A 216 3.61 14.46 -9.94
C PRO A 216 3.38 13.40 -8.86
N TYR A 217 3.10 12.14 -9.21
CA TYR A 217 2.55 11.15 -8.27
C TYR A 217 3.59 10.63 -7.26
N MET A 218 4.80 10.31 -7.72
CA MET A 218 5.82 9.67 -6.89
C MET A 218 6.24 10.51 -5.67
N PRO A 219 6.47 11.83 -5.77
CA PRO A 219 6.76 12.66 -4.59
C PRO A 219 5.68 12.60 -3.52
N LEU A 220 4.40 12.66 -3.92
CA LEU A 220 3.27 12.58 -2.99
C LEU A 220 3.22 11.21 -2.30
N MET A 221 3.45 10.15 -3.05
CA MET A 221 3.50 8.77 -2.55
C MET A 221 4.69 8.53 -1.61
N ILE A 222 5.86 9.10 -1.90
CA ILE A 222 7.04 9.01 -1.03
C ILE A 222 6.73 9.56 0.36
N VAL A 223 6.13 10.76 0.44
CA VAL A 223 5.78 11.36 1.73
C VAL A 223 4.79 10.48 2.49
N PHE A 224 3.78 9.93 1.79
CA PHE A 224 2.84 9.01 2.39
C PHE A 224 3.50 7.74 2.93
N PHE A 225 4.21 6.98 2.10
CA PHE A 225 4.72 5.68 2.52
C PHE A 225 5.84 5.77 3.54
N ILE A 226 6.64 6.84 3.56
CA ILE A 226 7.58 7.10 4.66
C ILE A 226 6.80 7.35 5.97
N SER A 227 5.80 8.23 5.95
CA SER A 227 4.98 8.53 7.12
C SER A 227 4.20 7.31 7.62
N GLN A 228 3.67 6.52 6.70
CA GLN A 228 2.97 5.26 6.96
C GLN A 228 3.92 4.23 7.57
N SER A 229 5.14 4.10 7.05
CA SER A 229 6.17 3.21 7.60
C SER A 229 6.52 3.61 9.03
N ILE A 230 6.81 4.88 9.29
CA ILE A 230 7.07 5.41 10.64
C ILE A 230 5.91 5.07 11.56
N PHE A 231 4.68 5.43 11.19
CA PHE A 231 3.49 5.18 12.00
C PHE A 231 3.26 3.69 12.30
N GLN A 232 3.33 2.84 11.27
CA GLN A 232 3.14 1.40 11.39
C GLN A 232 4.21 0.75 12.28
N ASN A 233 5.46 1.19 12.15
CA ASN A 233 6.61 0.58 12.80
C ASN A 233 6.95 1.15 14.18
N THR A 234 6.30 2.26 14.57
CA THR A 234 6.46 2.85 15.89
C THR A 234 5.15 2.76 16.70
N VAL A 235 4.14 3.55 16.34
CA VAL A 235 2.87 3.67 17.07
C VAL A 235 2.12 2.33 17.09
N MET A 236 2.03 1.67 15.93
CA MET A 236 1.27 0.43 15.79
C MET A 236 2.07 -0.82 16.16
N TYR A 237 3.39 -0.75 16.33
CA TYR A 237 4.23 -1.94 16.54
C TYR A 237 4.41 -2.28 18.02
N ASN A 238 3.50 -3.08 18.56
CA ASN A 238 3.50 -3.40 19.97
C ASN A 238 3.00 -4.83 20.27
N SER A 239 3.17 -5.24 21.53
CA SER A 239 2.85 -6.59 21.99
C SER A 239 1.36 -6.85 22.23
N LEU A 240 0.47 -5.87 22.05
CA LEU A 240 -0.96 -5.95 22.42
C LEU A 240 -1.67 -7.11 21.73
N LEU A 241 -1.37 -7.33 20.45
CA LEU A 241 -1.98 -8.38 19.61
C LEU A 241 -1.03 -9.55 19.35
N GLY A 242 0.12 -9.59 20.04
CA GLY A 242 1.15 -10.62 19.86
C GLY A 242 1.53 -10.83 18.39
N LYS A 243 1.56 -12.10 17.96
CA LYS A 243 1.91 -12.49 16.58
C LYS A 243 0.99 -11.92 15.49
N PHE A 244 -0.22 -11.49 15.85
CA PHE A 244 -1.20 -10.98 14.90
C PHE A 244 -1.11 -9.45 14.69
N ASN A 245 -0.26 -8.73 15.43
CA ASN A 245 -0.13 -7.27 15.31
C ASN A 245 0.11 -6.80 13.86
N GLY A 246 0.99 -7.49 13.13
CA GLY A 246 1.27 -7.16 11.72
C GLY A 246 0.06 -7.33 10.82
N PHE A 247 -0.71 -8.42 10.99
CA PHE A 247 -1.93 -8.66 10.25
C PHE A 247 -3.00 -7.60 10.52
N PHE A 248 -3.24 -7.27 11.80
CA PHE A 248 -4.19 -6.21 12.15
C PHE A 248 -3.78 -4.85 11.59
N THR A 249 -2.49 -4.51 11.64
CA THR A 249 -2.02 -3.24 11.08
C THR A 249 -2.24 -3.18 9.56
N ALA A 250 -2.03 -4.29 8.85
CA ALA A 250 -2.33 -4.41 7.43
C ALA A 250 -3.84 -4.23 7.14
N VAL A 251 -4.70 -4.87 7.94
CA VAL A 251 -6.17 -4.71 7.83
C VAL A 251 -6.58 -3.25 8.04
N PHE A 252 -6.08 -2.59 9.08
CA PHE A 252 -6.40 -1.18 9.34
C PHE A 252 -5.88 -0.23 8.24
N ALA A 253 -4.75 -0.56 7.60
CA ALA A 253 -4.26 0.21 6.45
C ALA A 253 -5.21 0.09 5.24
N ALA A 254 -5.77 -1.10 4.98
CA ALA A 254 -6.71 -1.35 3.89
C ALA A 254 -8.15 -0.91 4.21
N LEU A 255 -8.50 -0.80 5.50
CA LEU A 255 -9.87 -0.62 5.97
C LEU A 255 -10.62 0.59 5.38
N PRO A 256 -10.02 1.79 5.21
CA PRO A 256 -10.71 2.93 4.59
C PRO A 256 -11.18 2.61 3.17
N ALA A 257 -10.32 1.99 2.38
CA ALA A 257 -10.63 1.58 1.02
C ALA A 257 -11.71 0.49 0.99
N THR A 258 -11.63 -0.48 1.91
CA THR A 258 -12.62 -1.55 2.04
C THR A 258 -14.00 -1.04 2.44
N VAL A 259 -14.10 -0.13 3.40
CA VAL A 259 -15.40 0.40 3.84
C VAL A 259 -16.05 1.24 2.74
N LEU A 260 -15.30 2.12 2.07
CA LEU A 260 -15.85 2.94 0.98
C LEU A 260 -16.35 2.08 -0.19
N THR A 261 -15.56 1.07 -0.59
CA THR A 261 -15.98 0.14 -1.65
C THR A 261 -17.18 -0.70 -1.23
N LEU A 262 -17.22 -1.18 0.01
CA LEU A 262 -18.34 -1.97 0.54
C LEU A 262 -19.64 -1.16 0.58
N VAL A 263 -19.59 0.07 1.09
CA VAL A 263 -20.76 0.98 1.12
C VAL A 263 -21.32 1.20 -0.27
N GLN A 264 -20.45 1.45 -1.26
CA GLN A 264 -20.87 1.63 -2.65
C GLN A 264 -21.61 0.40 -3.20
N HIS A 265 -21.04 -0.79 -3.04
CA HIS A 265 -21.57 -2.00 -3.66
C HIS A 265 -22.81 -2.52 -2.92
N LEU A 266 -22.86 -2.42 -1.59
CA LEU A 266 -24.06 -2.75 -0.82
C LEU A 266 -25.23 -1.85 -1.20
N GLY A 267 -25.01 -0.54 -1.35
CA GLY A 267 -26.06 0.37 -1.79
C GLY A 267 -26.46 0.18 -3.26
N PHE A 268 -25.53 -0.25 -4.13
CA PHE A 268 -25.88 -0.64 -5.49
C PHE A 268 -26.82 -1.86 -5.51
N ILE A 269 -26.52 -2.89 -4.70
CA ILE A 269 -27.38 -4.08 -4.56
C ILE A 269 -28.76 -3.72 -4.02
N SER A 270 -28.84 -2.79 -3.06
CA SER A 270 -30.12 -2.42 -2.43
C SER A 270 -30.95 -1.46 -3.29
N ASN A 271 -30.32 -0.49 -3.97
CA ASN A 271 -31.00 0.66 -4.58
C ASN A 271 -30.94 0.65 -6.12
N GLY A 272 -30.18 -0.26 -6.74
CA GLY A 272 -29.97 -0.30 -8.19
C GLY A 272 -29.04 0.79 -8.73
N SER A 273 -28.46 1.64 -7.87
CA SER A 273 -27.52 2.70 -8.24
C SER A 273 -26.39 2.83 -7.20
N PRO A 274 -25.13 3.11 -7.61
CA PRO A 274 -24.03 3.26 -6.68
C PRO A 274 -24.27 4.41 -5.69
N VAL A 275 -23.97 4.21 -4.41
CA VAL A 275 -24.15 5.23 -3.35
C VAL A 275 -23.46 6.56 -3.68
N PHE A 276 -22.26 6.47 -4.28
CA PHE A 276 -21.46 7.62 -4.63
C PHE A 276 -21.65 8.05 -6.09
N PHE A 277 -22.74 7.66 -6.74
CA PHE A 277 -23.06 8.16 -8.07
C PHE A 277 -23.35 9.68 -8.02
N ASN A 278 -22.76 10.42 -8.96
CA ASN A 278 -22.97 11.85 -9.09
C ASN A 278 -22.76 12.27 -10.56
N SER A 279 -23.65 13.13 -11.06
CA SER A 279 -23.67 13.55 -12.48
C SER A 279 -22.61 14.57 -12.86
N LEU A 280 -22.04 15.30 -11.89
CA LEU A 280 -21.03 16.33 -12.12
C LEU A 280 -19.61 15.78 -11.97
N ILE A 281 -19.40 14.93 -10.96
CA ILE A 281 -18.10 14.31 -10.66
C ILE A 281 -18.32 12.81 -10.50
N PRO A 282 -17.63 11.94 -11.27
CA PRO A 282 -17.86 10.49 -11.25
C PRO A 282 -17.24 9.81 -10.02
N TYR A 283 -17.67 10.19 -8.80
CA TYR A 283 -17.09 9.67 -7.55
C TYR A 283 -17.15 8.15 -7.44
N ASN A 284 -18.17 7.52 -8.03
CA ASN A 284 -18.30 6.08 -8.09
C ASN A 284 -17.11 5.39 -8.78
N GLU A 285 -16.53 6.02 -9.81
CA GLU A 285 -15.35 5.49 -10.51
C GLU A 285 -14.10 5.59 -9.63
N PHE A 286 -13.93 6.71 -8.93
CA PHE A 286 -12.85 6.86 -7.95
C PHE A 286 -12.98 5.82 -6.84
N VAL A 287 -14.18 5.57 -6.31
CA VAL A 287 -14.38 4.53 -5.28
C VAL A 287 -14.09 3.14 -5.85
N ASN A 288 -14.45 2.83 -7.10
CA ASN A 288 -14.06 1.57 -7.74
C ASN A 288 -12.53 1.42 -7.85
N TRP A 289 -11.80 2.52 -7.99
CA TRP A 289 -10.34 2.50 -8.00
C TRP A 289 -9.69 2.13 -6.67
N LEU A 290 -10.45 2.14 -5.57
CA LEU A 290 -9.99 1.65 -4.27
C LEU A 290 -10.00 0.12 -4.15
N ILE A 291 -10.70 -0.60 -5.03
CA ILE A 291 -10.77 -2.07 -5.02
C ILE A 291 -9.37 -2.70 -5.18
N PRO A 292 -8.52 -2.32 -6.15
CA PRO A 292 -7.16 -2.82 -6.18
C PRO A 292 -6.28 -2.28 -5.04
N VAL A 293 -6.54 -1.06 -4.55
CA VAL A 293 -5.73 -0.40 -3.52
C VAL A 293 -5.79 -1.14 -2.18
N GLN A 294 -6.97 -1.61 -1.74
CA GLN A 294 -7.10 -2.36 -0.48
C GLN A 294 -6.22 -3.63 -0.46
N PHE A 295 -6.15 -4.38 -1.56
CA PHE A 295 -5.34 -5.58 -1.65
C PHE A 295 -3.85 -5.25 -1.70
N ALA A 296 -3.48 -4.18 -2.42
CA ALA A 296 -2.10 -3.70 -2.44
C ALA A 296 -1.63 -3.28 -1.04
N PHE A 297 -2.47 -2.58 -0.27
CA PHE A 297 -2.13 -2.11 1.07
C PHE A 297 -1.87 -3.25 2.05
N LEU A 298 -2.57 -4.39 1.91
CA LEU A 298 -2.24 -5.59 2.69
C LEU A 298 -0.78 -6.03 2.45
N GLY A 299 -0.40 -6.21 1.18
CA GLY A 299 0.95 -6.61 0.80
C GLY A 299 2.03 -5.60 1.22
N LEU A 300 1.79 -4.31 0.98
CA LEU A 300 2.72 -3.23 1.30
C LEU A 300 2.93 -3.09 2.82
N SER A 301 1.90 -3.32 3.64
CA SER A 301 2.06 -3.37 5.09
C SER A 301 2.96 -4.53 5.54
N PHE A 302 2.88 -5.71 4.91
CA PHE A 302 3.81 -6.80 5.22
C PHE A 302 5.24 -6.47 4.83
N ILE A 303 5.46 -5.89 3.63
CA ILE A 303 6.79 -5.41 3.21
C ILE A 303 7.34 -4.42 4.23
N SER A 304 6.51 -3.45 4.63
CA SER A 304 6.91 -2.41 5.58
C SER A 304 7.38 -2.99 6.90
N ARG A 305 6.57 -3.89 7.48
CA ARG A 305 6.89 -4.56 8.75
C ARG A 305 8.15 -5.40 8.63
N TYR A 306 8.23 -6.26 7.62
CA TYR A 306 9.31 -7.24 7.48
C TYR A 306 10.67 -6.57 7.26
N VAL A 307 10.73 -5.59 6.36
CA VAL A 307 11.98 -4.88 6.05
C VAL A 307 12.39 -4.04 7.26
N PHE A 308 11.45 -3.37 7.95
CA PHE A 308 11.77 -2.61 9.14
C PHE A 308 12.33 -3.49 10.27
N THR A 309 11.68 -4.62 10.58
CA THR A 309 12.16 -5.45 11.70
C THR A 309 13.55 -6.02 11.45
N ARG A 310 14.02 -6.09 10.20
CA ARG A 310 15.36 -6.58 9.83
C ARG A 310 16.37 -5.52 9.45
N THR A 311 15.99 -4.24 9.48
CA THR A 311 16.91 -3.13 9.17
C THR A 311 16.83 -1.97 10.14
N LYS A 312 15.78 -1.90 10.98
CA LYS A 312 15.50 -0.79 11.91
C LYS A 312 15.50 0.59 11.23
N ASN A 313 15.26 0.63 9.92
CA ASN A 313 15.24 1.84 9.11
C ASN A 313 13.84 2.02 8.53
N ASN A 314 13.09 3.04 8.96
CA ASN A 314 11.72 3.28 8.46
C ASN A 314 11.67 3.78 7.02
N TYR A 315 12.73 4.45 6.55
CA TYR A 315 12.76 5.05 5.23
C TYR A 315 12.89 4.01 4.13
N LEU A 316 13.64 2.93 4.36
CA LEU A 316 13.82 1.85 3.39
C LEU A 316 12.48 1.22 2.94
N PRO A 317 11.66 0.63 3.84
CA PRO A 317 10.36 0.10 3.44
C PRO A 317 9.41 1.16 2.89
N GLY A 318 9.44 2.39 3.43
CA GLY A 318 8.60 3.49 2.95
C GLY A 318 8.90 3.84 1.50
N LEU A 319 10.18 3.97 1.14
CA LEU A 319 10.61 4.27 -0.22
C LEU A 319 10.36 3.10 -1.18
N ILE A 320 10.64 1.86 -0.77
CA ILE A 320 10.33 0.67 -1.56
C ILE A 320 8.83 0.62 -1.90
N ASN A 321 7.97 0.79 -0.89
CA ASN A 321 6.53 0.80 -1.08
C ASN A 321 6.08 1.96 -1.98
N ALA A 322 6.66 3.16 -1.81
CA ALA A 322 6.37 4.30 -2.67
C ALA A 322 6.67 4.01 -4.15
N PHE A 323 7.86 3.49 -4.45
CA PHE A 323 8.24 3.19 -5.82
C PHE A 323 7.37 2.09 -6.42
N ILE A 324 7.20 0.96 -5.72
CA ILE A 324 6.41 -0.16 -6.21
C ILE A 324 4.95 0.26 -6.43
N PHE A 325 4.33 0.87 -5.43
CA PHE A 325 2.91 1.22 -5.52
C PHE A 325 2.65 2.28 -6.58
N THR A 326 3.50 3.32 -6.68
CA THR A 326 3.34 4.36 -7.71
C THR A 326 3.41 3.76 -9.10
N LEU A 327 4.41 2.90 -9.35
CA LEU A 327 4.56 2.24 -10.66
C LEU A 327 3.38 1.32 -10.97
N VAL A 328 2.88 0.57 -9.99
CA VAL A 328 1.69 -0.27 -10.15
C VAL A 328 0.47 0.57 -10.50
N ILE A 329 0.14 1.61 -9.71
CA ILE A 329 -1.09 2.38 -9.93
C ILE A 329 -1.03 3.14 -11.27
N ALA A 330 0.03 3.90 -11.52
CA ALA A 330 0.16 4.69 -12.74
C ALA A 330 0.19 3.82 -14.01
N SER A 331 0.75 2.61 -13.94
CA SER A 331 0.72 1.65 -15.06
C SER A 331 -0.66 1.07 -15.34
N ASN A 332 -1.55 1.06 -14.34
CA ASN A 332 -2.90 0.53 -14.48
C ASN A 332 -3.96 1.59 -14.78
N THR A 333 -3.64 2.86 -14.62
CA THR A 333 -4.55 3.94 -14.98
C THR A 333 -4.51 4.25 -16.48
N LYS A 334 -5.68 4.53 -17.05
CA LYS A 334 -5.80 4.99 -18.45
C LYS A 334 -5.12 6.35 -18.61
N MET A 335 -4.66 6.64 -19.82
CA MET A 335 -4.14 7.96 -20.18
C MET A 335 -5.24 8.69 -20.93
N PHE A 336 -5.48 9.94 -20.56
CA PHE A 336 -6.40 10.85 -21.22
C PHE A 336 -5.65 11.95 -21.95
#